data_AF-A0A1U7AEG9-F1
#
_entry.id   AF-A0A1U7AEG9-F1
#
_cell.length_a   1.000
_cell.length_b   1.000
_cell.length_c   1.000
_cell.angle_alpha   90.00
_cell.angle_beta   90.00
_cell.angle_gamma   90.00
#
_symmetry.space_group_name_H-M   'P 1'
#
loop_
_entity.id
_entity.type
_entity.pdbx_description
1 polymer ?
#
loop_
_entity_poly.entity_id
_entity_poly.type
_entity_poly.pdbx_seq_one_letter_code
_entity_poly.pdbx_strand_id
1 'polypeptide(L)'
;MEKRIVTPTPPDDVDDSKNKALENMKTLKLYSIVAILLLLAGCNASPQPIDYGNDGCHFCKMTIVDKVHAAEVVTKKGKVYKFDATECMVNFMKAFDTSEIKLYL
;
A
#
# COMPACT_ATOMS: atom_id res chain seq x y z
N MET A 1 40.91 24.31 64.90
CA MET A 1 40.40 25.27 63.89
C MET A 1 40.63 24.65 62.53
N GLU A 2 39.69 23.81 62.08
CA GLU A 2 39.81 23.05 60.83
C GLU A 2 39.17 23.88 59.70
N LYS A 3 39.97 24.58 58.89
CA LYS A 3 39.49 25.17 57.64
C LYS A 3 39.40 24.05 56.60
N ARG A 4 38.22 23.43 56.49
CA ARG A 4 37.89 22.55 55.37
C ARG A 4 37.68 23.39 54.11
N ILE A 5 38.64 23.31 53.19
CA ILE A 5 38.50 23.80 51.82
C ILE A 5 37.50 22.88 51.13
N VAL A 6 36.35 23.42 50.72
CA VAL A 6 35.40 22.73 49.85
C VAL A 6 35.95 22.84 48.43
N THR A 7 36.39 21.72 47.86
CA THR A 7 36.72 21.64 46.43
C THR A 7 35.43 21.73 45.61
N PRO A 8 35.36 22.52 44.53
CA PRO A 8 34.23 22.48 43.61
C PRO A 8 34.19 21.12 42.92
N THR A 9 33.04 20.44 42.96
CA THR A 9 32.81 19.24 42.15
C THR A 9 32.77 19.60 40.67
N PRO A 10 33.29 18.75 39.76
CA PRO A 10 33.23 18.98 38.31
C PRO A 10 31.78 19.01 37.80
N PRO A 11 31.47 19.77 36.74
CA PRO A 11 30.14 19.84 36.16
C PRO A 11 29.80 18.56 35.36
N ASP A 12 28.83 17.80 35.86
CA ASP A 12 27.71 17.21 35.11
C ASP A 12 27.95 16.50 33.74
N ASP A 13 28.96 15.65 33.59
CA ASP A 13 29.19 14.87 32.34
C ASP A 13 28.17 13.72 32.06
N VAL A 14 27.02 13.67 32.76
CA VAL A 14 26.03 12.56 32.69
C VAL A 14 24.69 13.01 32.07
N ASP A 15 24.66 14.12 31.33
CA ASP A 15 23.45 14.59 30.61
C ASP A 15 23.57 14.50 29.07
N ASP A 16 24.77 14.64 28.48
CA ASP A 16 24.95 14.72 27.01
C ASP A 16 24.68 13.40 26.27
N SER A 17 25.10 12.26 26.84
CA SER A 17 25.00 10.94 26.18
C SER A 17 23.55 10.42 26.08
N LYS A 18 22.68 10.78 27.03
CA LYS A 18 21.25 10.39 27.01
C LYS A 18 20.44 11.19 25.99
N ASN A 19 20.75 12.47 25.84
CA ASN A 19 20.08 13.37 24.90
C ASN A 19 20.41 13.00 23.44
N LYS A 20 21.65 12.61 23.15
CA LYS A 20 22.08 12.16 21.82
C LYS A 20 21.41 10.86 21.36
N ALA A 21 21.24 9.90 22.25
CA ALA A 21 20.52 8.66 21.95
C ALA A 21 19.01 8.91 21.73
N LEU A 22 18.40 9.79 22.53
CA LEU A 22 17.00 10.16 22.41
C LEU A 22 16.68 10.89 21.09
N GLU A 23 17.56 11.79 20.65
CA GLU A 23 17.48 12.48 19.35
C GLU A 23 17.61 11.52 18.16
N ASN A 24 18.54 10.57 18.23
CA ASN A 24 18.76 9.56 17.18
C ASN A 24 17.58 8.59 17.03
N MET A 25 16.97 8.18 18.15
CA MET A 25 15.78 7.32 18.14
C MET A 25 14.53 8.01 17.60
N LYS A 26 14.36 9.32 17.87
CA LYS A 26 13.26 10.12 17.32
C LYS A 26 13.44 10.32 15.82
N THR A 27 14.65 10.65 15.38
CA THR A 27 14.99 10.82 13.96
C THR A 27 14.82 9.51 13.18
N LEU A 28 15.23 8.36 13.74
CA LEU A 28 15.06 7.05 13.13
C LEU A 28 13.59 6.61 13.04
N LYS A 29 12.77 6.92 14.06
CA LYS A 29 11.32 6.70 14.02
C LYS A 29 10.64 7.55 12.96
N LEU A 30 11.05 8.81 12.80
CA LEU A 30 10.51 9.70 11.76
C LEU A 30 10.84 9.17 10.35
N TYR A 31 12.07 8.73 10.11
CA TYR A 31 12.46 8.09 8.86
C TYR A 31 11.65 6.83 8.56
N SER A 32 11.40 5.99 9.57
CA SER A 32 10.58 4.78 9.43
C SER A 32 9.12 5.12 9.05
N ILE A 33 8.52 6.14 9.66
CA ILE A 33 7.17 6.61 9.33
C ILE A 33 7.10 7.16 7.90
N VAL A 34 8.10 7.96 7.50
CA VAL A 34 8.17 8.51 6.13
C VAL A 34 8.34 7.39 5.10
N ALA A 35 9.16 6.38 5.39
CA ALA A 35 9.34 5.22 4.51
C ALA A 35 8.04 4.41 4.34
N ILE A 36 7.28 4.19 5.42
CA ILE A 36 5.97 3.53 5.38
C ILE A 36 4.96 4.36 4.57
N LEU A 37 4.97 5.68 4.71
CA LEU A 37 4.09 6.57 3.97
C LEU A 37 4.39 6.54 2.46
N LEU A 38 5.68 6.45 2.09
CA LEU A 38 6.10 6.31 0.69
C LEU A 38 5.63 4.99 0.06
N LEU A 39 5.61 3.90 0.84
CA LEU A 39 5.15 2.58 0.37
C LEU A 39 3.64 2.57 0.08
N LEU A 40 2.85 3.38 0.78
CA LEU A 40 1.39 3.45 0.60
C LEU A 40 0.98 4.28 -0.64
N ALA A 41 1.85 5.13 -1.17
CA ALA A 41 1.56 6.00 -2.32
C ALA A 41 1.51 5.26 -3.67
N GLY A 42 1.95 4.00 -3.73
CA GLY A 42 2.06 3.24 -4.99
C GLY A 42 0.79 2.50 -5.44
N CYS A 43 -0.26 2.44 -4.61
CA CYS A 43 -1.45 1.67 -4.92
C CYS A 43 -2.29 2.37 -6.02
N ASN A 44 -2.13 1.93 -7.27
CA ASN A 44 -2.91 2.42 -8.42
C ASN A 44 -3.79 1.32 -9.00
N ALA A 45 -5.09 1.62 -9.12
CA ALA A 45 -6.02 0.81 -9.89
C ALA A 45 -5.82 1.10 -11.39
N SER A 46 -5.08 0.21 -12.06
CA SER A 46 -4.77 0.25 -13.49
C SER A 46 -5.32 -0.99 -14.20
N PRO A 47 -5.76 -0.87 -15.47
CA PRO A 47 -6.13 -2.02 -16.30
C PRO A 47 -4.98 -3.01 -16.44
N GLN A 48 -5.31 -4.29 -16.57
CA GLN A 48 -4.35 -5.37 -16.78
C GLN A 48 -4.72 -6.14 -18.03
N PRO A 49 -3.80 -6.31 -19.00
CA PRO A 49 -4.12 -7.02 -20.24
C PRO A 49 -4.63 -8.43 -19.97
N ILE A 50 -5.59 -8.85 -20.79
CA ILE A 50 -6.14 -10.20 -20.77
C ILE A 50 -5.17 -11.13 -21.52
N ASP A 51 -4.73 -12.18 -20.84
CA ASP A 51 -3.92 -13.28 -21.36
C ASP A 51 -4.84 -14.35 -21.97
N TYR A 52 -5.15 -14.14 -23.25
CA TYR A 52 -6.04 -15.01 -24.02
C TYR A 52 -5.50 -16.44 -24.08
N GLY A 53 -6.37 -17.41 -23.81
CA GLY A 53 -6.02 -18.84 -23.73
C GLY A 53 -5.54 -19.29 -22.35
N ASN A 54 -5.28 -18.36 -21.41
CA ASN A 54 -4.82 -18.66 -20.05
C ASN A 54 -5.77 -18.09 -18.99
N ASP A 55 -6.26 -16.88 -19.18
CA ASP A 55 -7.18 -16.24 -18.24
C ASP A 55 -8.58 -16.85 -18.30
N GLY A 56 -9.18 -17.08 -17.14
CA GLY A 56 -10.56 -17.53 -17.00
C GLY A 56 -11.54 -16.39 -16.78
N CYS A 57 -12.69 -16.44 -17.46
CA CYS A 57 -13.82 -15.57 -17.21
C CYS A 57 -14.31 -15.71 -15.76
N HIS A 58 -14.47 -14.59 -15.07
CA HIS A 58 -14.86 -14.60 -13.67
C HIS A 58 -16.30 -15.10 -13.46
N PHE A 59 -17.18 -14.92 -14.45
CA PHE A 59 -18.59 -15.31 -14.40
C PHE A 59 -18.81 -16.78 -14.78
N CYS A 60 -18.54 -17.15 -16.04
CA CYS A 60 -18.80 -18.50 -16.57
C CYS A 60 -17.68 -19.52 -16.31
N LYS A 61 -16.52 -19.08 -15.79
CA LYS A 61 -15.33 -19.92 -15.50
C LYS A 61 -14.67 -20.56 -16.72
N MET A 62 -15.08 -20.20 -17.93
CA MET A 62 -14.44 -20.65 -19.17
C MET A 62 -13.22 -19.79 -19.48
N THR A 63 -12.24 -20.36 -20.18
CA THR A 63 -11.05 -19.63 -20.65
C THR A 63 -11.44 -18.57 -21.67
N ILE A 64 -10.86 -17.38 -21.55
CA ILE A 64 -11.08 -16.27 -22.47
C ILE A 64 -10.25 -16.50 -23.73
N VAL A 65 -10.92 -16.68 -24.87
CA VAL A 65 -10.25 -17.02 -26.14
C VAL A 65 -10.40 -15.95 -27.21
N ASP A 66 -11.45 -15.12 -27.12
CA ASP A 66 -11.77 -14.10 -28.12
C ASP A 66 -11.43 -12.69 -27.62
N LYS A 67 -10.69 -11.92 -28.43
CA LYS A 67 -10.29 -10.55 -28.12
C LYS A 67 -11.39 -9.52 -28.35
N VAL A 68 -12.33 -9.81 -29.24
CA VAL A 68 -13.33 -8.82 -29.70
C VAL A 68 -14.43 -8.65 -28.65
N HIS A 69 -14.75 -9.73 -27.93
CA HIS A 69 -15.87 -9.76 -26.99
C HIS A 69 -15.44 -9.72 -25.51
N ALA A 70 -14.14 -9.95 -25.25
CA ALA A 70 -13.61 -9.92 -23.90
C ALA A 70 -13.75 -8.53 -23.26
N ALA A 71 -14.05 -8.53 -21.96
CA ALA A 71 -14.26 -7.32 -21.19
C ALA A 71 -13.52 -7.39 -19.85
N GLU A 72 -13.19 -6.24 -19.29
CA GLU A 72 -12.48 -6.10 -18.03
C GLU A 72 -13.16 -5.06 -17.14
N VAL A 73 -13.22 -5.36 -15.84
CA VAL A 73 -13.67 -4.43 -14.80
C VAL A 73 -12.56 -4.25 -13.78
N VAL A 74 -12.19 -3.00 -13.51
CA VAL A 74 -11.22 -2.65 -12.46
C VAL A 74 -11.92 -1.94 -11.32
N THR A 75 -11.78 -2.45 -10.10
CA THR A 75 -12.34 -1.81 -8.92
C THR A 75 -11.50 -0.63 -8.43
N LYS A 76 -12.10 0.22 -7.60
CA LYS A 76 -11.40 1.29 -6.88
C LYS A 76 -10.24 0.78 -6.01
N LYS A 77 -10.34 -0.48 -5.55
CA LYS A 77 -9.30 -1.19 -4.79
C LYS A 77 -8.20 -1.79 -5.68
N GLY A 78 -8.30 -1.63 -7.01
CA GLY A 78 -7.33 -2.17 -7.98
C GLY A 78 -7.51 -3.65 -8.30
N LYS A 79 -8.64 -4.25 -7.92
CA LYS A 79 -8.93 -5.64 -8.29
C LYS A 79 -9.46 -5.69 -9.71
N VAL A 80 -8.87 -6.56 -10.52
CA VAL A 80 -9.24 -6.76 -11.91
C VAL A 80 -10.12 -8.01 -12.05
N TYR A 81 -11.23 -7.87 -12.76
CA TYR A 81 -12.14 -8.94 -13.12
C TYR A 81 -12.22 -9.05 -14.65
N LYS A 82 -11.91 -10.23 -15.19
CA LYS A 82 -11.87 -10.49 -16.63
C LYS A 82 -13.06 -11.32 -17.05
N PHE A 83 -13.60 -11.06 -18.24
CA PHE A 83 -14.78 -11.71 -18.79
C PHE A 83 -14.56 -12.11 -20.24
N ASP A 84 -15.09 -13.26 -20.63
CA ASP A 84 -15.00 -13.78 -22.01
C ASP A 84 -15.95 -13.04 -22.97
N ALA A 85 -17.06 -12.51 -22.44
CA ALA A 85 -18.04 -11.75 -23.20
C ALA A 85 -18.62 -10.59 -22.37
N THR A 86 -19.09 -9.54 -23.05
CA THR A 86 -19.79 -8.41 -22.41
C THR A 86 -21.02 -8.86 -21.60
N GLU A 87 -21.73 -9.90 -22.03
CA GLU A 87 -22.86 -10.46 -21.28
C GLU A 87 -22.47 -11.02 -19.91
N CYS A 88 -21.29 -11.65 -19.82
CA CYS A 88 -20.74 -12.18 -18.57
C CYS A 88 -20.42 -11.03 -17.61
N MET A 89 -19.87 -9.93 -18.12
CA MET A 89 -19.64 -8.70 -17.34
C MET A 89 -20.95 -8.11 -16.81
N VAL A 90 -21.96 -7.94 -17.67
CA VAL A 90 -23.26 -7.38 -17.29
C VAL A 90 -23.95 -8.26 -16.24
N ASN A 91 -23.90 -9.58 -16.40
CA ASN A 91 -24.47 -10.50 -15.42
C ASN A 91 -23.72 -10.47 -14.08
N PHE A 92 -22.40 -10.34 -14.10
CA PHE A 92 -21.62 -10.10 -12.89
C PHE A 92 -22.04 -8.80 -12.19
N MET A 93 -22.24 -7.71 -12.93
CA MET A 93 -22.65 -6.42 -12.38
C MET A 93 -24.03 -6.42 -11.72
N LYS A 94 -24.93 -7.33 -12.10
CA LYS A 94 -26.24 -7.47 -11.43
C LYS A 94 -26.11 -7.98 -9.99
N ALA A 95 -25.07 -8.77 -9.71
CA ALA A 95 -24.81 -9.35 -8.40
C ALA A 95 -23.66 -8.67 -7.64
N PHE A 96 -22.98 -7.71 -8.27
CA PHE A 96 -21.83 -7.01 -7.74
C PHE A 96 -22.14 -5.54 -7.46
N ASP A 97 -21.53 -4.97 -6.42
CA ASP A 97 -21.67 -3.54 -6.13
C ASP A 97 -20.91 -2.70 -7.15
N THR A 98 -21.64 -2.18 -8.13
CA THR A 98 -21.09 -1.33 -9.20
C THR A 98 -20.47 -0.03 -8.68
N SER A 99 -20.79 0.41 -7.47
CA SER A 99 -20.16 1.59 -6.86
C SER A 99 -18.68 1.36 -6.54
N GLU A 100 -18.22 0.11 -6.44
CA GLU A 100 -16.81 -0.23 -6.28
C GLU A 100 -16.04 -0.20 -7.59
N ILE A 101 -16.69 -0.06 -8.74
CA ILE A 101 -16.02 -0.06 -10.06
C ILE A 101 -15.41 1.32 -10.34
N LYS A 102 -14.17 1.32 -10.85
CA LYS A 102 -13.46 2.52 -11.29
C LYS A 102 -13.36 2.59 -12.81
N LEU A 103 -13.12 1.46 -13.48
CA LEU A 103 -12.93 1.40 -14.93
C LEU A 103 -13.70 0.22 -15.54
N TYR A 104 -14.22 0.46 -16.75
CA TYR A 104 -14.82 -0.54 -17.65
C TYR A 104 -14.01 -0.49 -18.94
N LEU A 105 -13.49 -1.63 -19.38
CA LEU A 105 -12.71 -1.78 -20.62
C LEU A 105 -13.25 -2.95 -21.43
#